data_AF-A0A816GGK7-F1
#
_entry.id   AF-A0A816GGK7-F1
#
_cell.length_a   1.000
_cell.length_b   1.000
_cell.length_c   1.000
_cell.angle_alpha   90.00
_cell.angle_beta   90.00
_cell.angle_gamma   90.00
#
_symmetry.space_group_name_H-M   'P 1'
#
loop_
_entity.id
_entity.type
_entity.pdbx_description
1 polymer ?
#
loop_
_entity_poly.entity_id
_entity_poly.type
_entity_poly.pdbx_seq_one_letter_code
_entity_poly.pdbx_strand_id
1 'polypeptide(L)'
;MFRKQCVFNPTGNISIVCIDCGLKNNQLQILCQLGAKVTVFPWNHPVKQDGFDGLFLSSVPGDPQTQCRETITIIKSGITSETIKPPCLLEGTQYCFIASQNHAFAVLTSHVDKDWSVLFTNQNDLSNEGLIHNSKPFFSVQFYPEHFAGLRDAKNLFQIFLDIVQSYKLAKPINAEKYLVEQLSKRVNGANAPPPPPAFCSRLKKVLILGSNGLKFGQPGEFDCSANQAVKAMNEDNISTVLLNPRNRRNSAEPIGSDRFRRTLILLSLNQVYPYAITPQHVELILRMHKPTGILLSFGEEISLNCGIKLHE
;
A
#
# COMPACT_ATOMS: atom_id res chain seq x y z
N MET A 1 -3.98 1.19 -31.59
CA MET A 1 -2.79 1.95 -32.00
C MET A 1 -3.15 2.91 -33.13
N PHE A 2 -2.65 4.14 -33.07
CA PHE A 2 -2.78 5.18 -34.07
C PHE A 2 -2.03 4.79 -35.35
N ARG A 3 -2.67 5.01 -36.49
CA ARG A 3 -2.10 4.75 -37.83
C ARG A 3 -1.42 5.96 -38.46
N LYS A 4 -1.64 7.15 -37.88
CA LYS A 4 -1.14 8.43 -38.35
C LYS A 4 -0.92 9.37 -37.17
N GLN A 5 -0.16 10.43 -37.39
CA GLN A 5 0.06 11.47 -36.40
C GLN A 5 -1.28 12.12 -35.98
N CYS A 6 -1.43 12.35 -34.67
CA CYS A 6 -2.56 13.07 -34.10
C CYS A 6 -2.08 14.06 -33.03
N VAL A 7 -2.73 15.21 -32.93
CA VAL A 7 -2.41 16.25 -31.94
C VAL A 7 -3.60 16.42 -30.99
N PHE A 8 -3.31 16.45 -29.71
CA PHE A 8 -4.28 16.64 -28.63
C PHE A 8 -3.86 17.84 -27.77
N ASN A 9 -4.86 18.57 -27.26
CA ASN A 9 -4.68 19.81 -26.49
C ASN A 9 -3.69 20.80 -27.16
N PRO A 10 -3.98 21.31 -28.37
CA PRO A 10 -3.03 22.09 -29.18
C PRO A 10 -2.55 23.40 -28.51
N THR A 11 -3.30 23.90 -27.53
CA THR A 11 -3.01 25.12 -26.75
C THR A 11 -2.15 24.85 -25.53
N GLY A 12 -1.72 23.60 -25.30
CA GLY A 12 -0.89 23.24 -24.16
C GLY A 12 0.47 23.93 -24.15
N ASN A 13 0.97 24.24 -22.96
CA ASN A 13 2.21 25.00 -22.73
C ASN A 13 3.47 24.14 -22.83
N ILE A 14 3.35 22.83 -22.61
CA ILE A 14 4.40 21.82 -22.73
C ILE A 14 4.08 20.92 -23.92
N SER A 15 4.99 20.83 -24.89
CA SER A 15 4.88 19.98 -26.07
C SER A 15 5.47 18.60 -25.78
N ILE A 16 4.62 17.58 -25.69
CA ILE A 16 5.02 16.19 -25.48
C ILE A 16 4.83 15.41 -26.78
N VAL A 17 5.90 14.73 -27.21
CA VAL A 17 5.81 13.70 -28.24
C VAL A 17 5.52 12.37 -27.57
N CYS A 18 4.48 11.68 -28.04
CA CYS A 18 4.08 10.37 -27.54
C CYS A 18 4.24 9.33 -28.64
N ILE A 19 4.98 8.26 -28.38
CA ILE A 19 5.06 7.11 -29.29
C ILE A 19 4.05 6.06 -28.84
N ASP A 20 3.08 5.77 -29.71
CA ASP A 20 2.02 4.82 -29.43
C ASP A 20 2.47 3.38 -29.69
N CYS A 21 2.94 2.73 -28.63
CA CYS A 21 3.21 1.31 -28.58
C CYS A 21 2.03 0.50 -28.01
N GLY A 22 0.86 1.11 -27.79
CA GLY A 22 -0.24 0.55 -26.99
C GLY A 22 -0.86 1.56 -26.02
N LEU A 23 -0.87 2.83 -26.40
CA LEU A 23 -1.32 3.97 -25.62
C LEU A 23 -2.76 3.79 -25.14
N LYS A 24 -2.95 3.92 -23.84
CA LYS A 24 -4.29 3.91 -23.25
C LYS A 24 -4.86 5.33 -23.24
N ASN A 25 -6.17 5.43 -23.46
CA ASN A 25 -6.88 6.72 -23.48
C ASN A 25 -6.63 7.55 -22.21
N ASN A 26 -6.50 6.93 -21.04
CA ASN A 26 -6.31 7.67 -19.80
C ASN A 26 -4.91 8.29 -19.68
N GLN A 27 -3.86 7.69 -20.26
CA GLN A 27 -2.52 8.29 -20.31
C GLN A 27 -2.58 9.63 -21.06
N LEU A 28 -3.25 9.62 -22.21
CA LEU A 28 -3.46 10.82 -23.02
C LEU A 28 -4.33 11.86 -22.30
N GLN A 29 -5.43 11.44 -21.67
CA GLN A 29 -6.33 12.32 -20.92
C GLN A 29 -5.59 13.01 -19.76
N ILE A 30 -4.80 12.28 -18.98
CA ILE A 30 -4.05 12.84 -17.85
C ILE A 30 -3.04 13.87 -18.34
N LEU A 31 -2.24 13.57 -19.37
CA LEU A 31 -1.28 14.52 -19.92
C LEU A 31 -1.98 15.80 -20.41
N CYS A 32 -3.10 15.68 -21.13
CA CYS A 32 -3.88 16.83 -21.57
C CYS A 32 -4.47 17.63 -20.40
N GLN A 33 -5.00 16.95 -19.37
CA GLN A 33 -5.56 17.58 -18.16
C GLN A 33 -4.51 18.36 -17.37
N LEU A 34 -3.25 17.91 -17.40
CA LEU A 34 -2.12 18.60 -16.79
C LEU A 34 -1.57 19.74 -17.67
N GLY A 35 -2.24 20.07 -18.77
CA GLY A 35 -1.91 21.21 -19.63
C GLY A 35 -0.93 20.92 -20.76
N ALA A 36 -0.51 19.66 -20.96
CA ALA A 36 0.41 19.31 -22.03
C ALA A 36 -0.30 19.24 -23.40
N LYS A 37 0.36 19.77 -24.43
CA LYS A 37 0.06 19.49 -25.84
C LYS A 37 0.70 18.17 -26.20
N VAL A 38 -0.09 17.18 -26.61
CA VAL A 38 0.41 15.83 -26.90
C VAL A 38 0.34 15.55 -28.39
N THR A 39 1.47 15.32 -29.03
CA THR A 39 1.57 14.85 -30.42
C THR A 39 1.87 13.37 -30.42
N VAL A 40 0.89 12.56 -30.82
CA VAL A 40 0.99 11.10 -30.86
C VAL A 40 1.46 10.66 -32.23
N PHE A 41 2.51 9.83 -32.26
CA PHE A 41 3.02 9.17 -33.46
C PHE A 41 2.87 7.64 -33.37
N PRO A 42 2.77 6.95 -34.51
CA PRO A 42 2.83 5.49 -34.55
C PRO A 42 4.16 4.93 -34.00
N TRP A 43 4.14 3.68 -33.51
CA TRP A 43 5.30 2.99 -32.93
C TRP A 43 6.57 2.99 -33.79
N ASN A 44 6.43 3.00 -35.13
CA ASN A 44 7.54 2.94 -36.09
C ASN A 44 8.02 4.32 -36.55
N HIS A 45 7.56 5.41 -35.92
CA HIS A 45 7.96 6.75 -36.30
C HIS A 45 9.40 7.07 -35.82
N PRO A 46 10.29 7.56 -36.69
CA PRO A 46 11.63 7.95 -36.29
C PRO A 46 11.57 9.21 -35.43
N VAL A 47 11.96 9.08 -34.16
CA VAL A 47 12.02 10.22 -33.24
C VAL A 47 13.28 11.04 -33.51
N LYS A 48 13.11 12.29 -33.96
CA LYS A 48 14.18 13.29 -34.04
C LYS A 48 14.12 14.17 -32.80
N GLN A 49 15.26 14.58 -32.23
CA GLN A 49 15.30 15.34 -30.97
C GLN A 49 14.73 16.77 -31.06
N ASP A 50 14.36 17.25 -32.24
CA ASP A 50 13.92 18.63 -32.46
C ASP A 50 12.39 18.77 -32.39
N GLY A 51 11.92 19.85 -31.74
CA GLY A 51 10.53 20.30 -31.84
C GLY A 51 9.58 19.86 -30.71
N PHE A 52 10.08 19.29 -29.63
CA PHE A 52 9.27 18.95 -28.45
C PHE A 52 10.05 19.13 -27.13
N ASP A 53 9.31 19.28 -26.03
CA ASP A 53 9.87 19.48 -24.69
C ASP A 53 10.11 18.14 -23.96
N GLY A 54 9.27 17.12 -24.20
CA GLY A 54 9.44 15.79 -23.62
C GLY A 54 8.97 14.65 -24.52
N LEU A 55 9.56 13.46 -24.33
CA LEU A 55 9.20 12.22 -25.01
C LEU A 55 8.50 11.27 -24.03
N PHE A 56 7.35 10.75 -24.41
CA PHE A 56 6.59 9.76 -23.66
C PHE A 56 6.43 8.48 -24.49
N LEU A 57 6.89 7.35 -23.96
CA LEU A 57 6.69 6.04 -24.58
C LEU A 57 5.53 5.35 -23.88
N SER A 58 4.49 5.02 -24.64
CA SER A 58 3.33 4.34 -24.06
C SER A 58 3.60 2.86 -23.83
N SER A 59 2.72 2.22 -23.05
CA SER A 59 2.80 0.79 -22.75
C SER A 59 2.78 -0.09 -24.01
N VAL A 60 3.44 -1.26 -23.94
CA VAL A 60 3.53 -2.25 -25.01
C VAL A 60 2.66 -3.48 -24.69
N PRO A 61 1.78 -3.94 -25.57
CA PRO A 61 1.24 -5.30 -25.50
C PRO A 61 2.20 -6.30 -26.16
N GLY A 62 2.55 -7.39 -25.47
CA GLY A 62 3.42 -8.45 -25.99
C GLY A 62 4.90 -8.30 -25.61
N ASP A 63 5.74 -9.25 -26.04
CA ASP A 63 7.19 -9.21 -25.82
C ASP A 63 7.84 -8.08 -26.64
N PRO A 64 8.59 -7.16 -26.00
CA PRO A 64 9.35 -6.13 -26.71
C PRO A 64 10.45 -6.69 -27.63
N GLN A 65 10.98 -7.88 -27.36
CA GLN A 65 12.05 -8.50 -28.14
C GLN A 65 11.53 -9.25 -29.38
N THR A 66 10.33 -9.85 -29.31
CA THR A 66 9.84 -10.75 -30.36
C THR A 66 8.34 -10.57 -30.64
N GLN A 67 7.98 -9.80 -31.68
CA GLN A 67 6.60 -9.87 -32.18
C GLN A 67 6.44 -11.06 -33.12
N CYS A 68 6.25 -12.28 -32.57
CA CYS A 68 5.78 -13.46 -33.31
C CYS A 68 4.48 -14.01 -32.70
N ARG A 69 3.42 -14.02 -33.51
CA ARG A 69 2.08 -14.50 -33.21
C ARG A 69 2.06 -16.02 -33.18
N GLU A 70 1.92 -16.62 -31.99
CA GLU A 70 1.19 -17.88 -31.76
C GLU A 70 1.13 -18.26 -30.26
N THR A 71 2.02 -17.74 -29.42
CA THR A 71 2.01 -18.03 -27.96
C THR A 71 1.00 -17.19 -27.15
N ILE A 72 0.58 -16.02 -27.66
CA ILE A 72 -0.37 -15.12 -26.98
C ILE A 72 -1.77 -15.75 -26.82
N THR A 73 -2.14 -16.68 -27.69
CA THR A 73 -3.45 -17.35 -27.63
C THR A 73 -3.52 -18.37 -26.48
N ILE A 74 -2.39 -18.96 -26.09
CA ILE A 74 -2.32 -19.99 -25.02
C ILE A 74 -2.24 -19.34 -23.63
N ILE A 75 -1.62 -18.16 -23.51
CA ILE A 75 -1.51 -17.46 -22.21
C ILE A 75 -2.81 -16.73 -21.85
N LYS A 76 -3.62 -16.31 -22.83
CA LYS A 76 -4.92 -15.67 -22.58
C LYS A 76 -5.99 -16.61 -22.02
N SER A 77 -5.85 -17.94 -22.16
CA SER A 77 -6.79 -18.90 -21.54
C SER A 77 -6.48 -19.23 -20.08
N GLY A 78 -5.35 -18.76 -19.52
CA GLY A 78 -4.95 -19.01 -18.13
C GLY A 78 -5.08 -17.82 -17.17
N ILE A 79 -5.30 -16.60 -17.68
CA ILE A 79 -5.41 -15.39 -16.85
C ILE A 79 -6.90 -15.02 -16.69
N THR A 80 -7.61 -15.85 -15.95
CA THR A 80 -8.91 -15.55 -15.34
C THR A 80 -8.84 -15.66 -13.82
N SER A 81 -7.67 -15.38 -13.25
CA SER A 81 -7.47 -15.25 -11.80
C SER A 81 -7.50 -13.76 -11.44
N GLU A 82 -8.28 -13.44 -10.41
CA GLU A 82 -8.52 -12.10 -9.87
C GLU A 82 -7.25 -11.23 -9.86
N THR A 83 -7.35 -10.02 -10.40
CA THR A 83 -6.26 -9.01 -10.44
C THR A 83 -5.73 -8.70 -9.03
N ILE A 84 -4.75 -9.47 -8.58
CA ILE A 84 -3.89 -9.09 -7.45
C ILE A 84 -3.12 -7.86 -7.94
N LYS A 85 -3.34 -6.71 -7.29
CA LYS A 85 -2.57 -5.48 -7.52
C LYS A 85 -1.32 -5.54 -6.64
N PRO A 86 -0.13 -5.84 -7.19
CA PRO A 86 1.02 -6.09 -6.35
C PRO A 86 1.58 -4.81 -5.69
N PRO A 87 2.17 -4.96 -4.49
CA PRO A 87 2.93 -3.92 -3.82
C PRO A 87 4.26 -3.63 -4.55
N CYS A 88 4.46 -2.38 -4.96
CA CYS A 88 5.72 -1.87 -5.54
C CYS A 88 6.42 -0.96 -4.53
N LEU A 89 7.56 -1.40 -3.99
CA LEU A 89 8.42 -0.60 -3.12
C LEU A 89 9.15 0.46 -3.94
N LEU A 90 9.14 1.71 -3.49
CA LEU A 90 10.03 2.75 -4.00
C LEU A 90 11.41 2.58 -3.35
N GLU A 91 12.41 2.23 -4.16
CA GLU A 91 13.76 1.93 -3.69
C GLU A 91 14.38 3.11 -2.93
N GLY A 92 15.15 2.78 -1.88
CA GLY A 92 15.73 3.78 -0.98
C GLY A 92 14.74 4.41 0.01
N THR A 93 13.48 3.97 0.04
CA THR A 93 12.46 4.45 0.98
C THR A 93 11.72 3.32 1.69
N GLN A 94 10.79 3.65 2.58
CA GLN A 94 9.86 2.68 3.20
C GLN A 94 8.46 2.72 2.54
N TYR A 95 8.34 3.39 1.39
CA TYR A 95 7.05 3.64 0.76
C TYR A 95 6.72 2.58 -0.27
N CYS A 96 5.55 1.98 -0.13
CA CYS A 96 5.04 0.97 -1.04
C CYS A 96 3.74 1.45 -1.70
N PHE A 97 3.64 1.23 -3.01
CA PHE A 97 2.52 1.65 -3.85
C PHE A 97 1.77 0.42 -4.35
N ILE A 98 0.45 0.39 -4.21
CA ILE A 98 -0.37 -0.66 -4.83
C ILE A 98 -0.59 -0.27 -6.29
N ALA A 99 -0.03 -1.06 -7.20
CA ALA A 99 -0.06 -0.75 -8.62
C ALA A 99 -0.84 -1.79 -9.42
N SER A 100 -1.47 -1.35 -10.49
CA SER A 100 -2.08 -2.28 -11.45
C SER A 100 -1.08 -2.65 -12.53
N GLN A 101 -0.95 -3.95 -12.78
CA GLN A 101 -0.02 -4.52 -13.73
C GLN A 101 -0.73 -5.45 -14.72
N ASN A 102 -0.15 -5.60 -15.91
CA ASN A 102 -0.56 -6.56 -16.94
C ASN A 102 0.62 -6.78 -17.91
N HIS A 103 1.74 -7.25 -17.38
CA HIS A 103 2.92 -7.64 -18.14
C HIS A 103 3.36 -9.04 -17.68
N ALA A 104 3.95 -9.80 -18.61
CA ALA A 104 4.47 -11.15 -18.34
C ALA A 104 6.00 -11.22 -18.48
N PHE A 105 6.64 -10.08 -18.74
CA PHE A 105 8.08 -9.92 -18.88
C PHE A 105 8.54 -8.83 -17.90
N ALA A 106 9.77 -8.93 -17.45
CA ALA A 106 10.41 -7.96 -16.56
C ALA A 106 11.86 -7.72 -17.03
N VAL A 107 12.37 -6.53 -16.73
CA VAL A 107 13.77 -6.19 -17.03
C VAL A 107 14.68 -6.83 -15.98
N LEU A 108 15.69 -7.58 -16.43
CA LEU A 108 16.71 -8.14 -15.54
C LEU A 108 17.66 -7.04 -15.08
N THR A 109 17.63 -6.73 -13.78
CA THR A 109 18.46 -5.68 -13.16
C THR A 109 19.95 -5.96 -13.24
N SER A 110 20.35 -7.24 -13.31
CA SER A 110 21.76 -7.66 -13.46
C SER A 110 22.40 -7.23 -14.78
N HIS A 111 21.59 -6.88 -15.79
CA HIS A 111 22.04 -6.47 -17.12
C HIS A 111 21.80 -4.97 -17.40
N VAL A 112 21.41 -4.21 -16.38
CA VAL A 112 21.20 -2.77 -16.49
C VAL A 112 22.54 -2.05 -16.31
N ASP A 113 22.83 -1.09 -17.19
CA ASP A 113 24.05 -0.28 -17.12
C ASP A 113 24.16 0.47 -15.78
N LYS A 114 25.40 0.69 -15.31
CA LYS A 114 25.68 1.36 -14.02
C LYS A 114 25.14 2.79 -13.90
N ASP A 115 24.78 3.41 -15.03
CA ASP A 115 24.18 4.74 -15.09
C ASP A 115 22.69 4.75 -14.75
N TRP A 116 22.09 3.58 -14.52
CA TRP A 116 20.70 3.41 -14.13
C TRP A 116 20.60 2.73 -12.76
N SER A 117 19.57 3.13 -12.03
CA SER A 117 19.19 2.55 -10.75
C SER A 117 17.78 1.99 -10.83
N VAL A 118 17.53 0.96 -10.01
CA VAL A 118 16.18 0.43 -9.79
C VAL A 118 15.37 1.49 -9.06
N LEU A 119 14.20 1.82 -9.60
CA LEU A 119 13.29 2.82 -9.03
C LEU A 119 12.18 2.15 -8.22
N PHE A 120 11.60 1.07 -8.76
CA PHE A 120 10.56 0.31 -8.07
C PHE A 120 10.85 -1.19 -8.12
N THR A 121 10.51 -1.88 -7.04
CA THR A 121 10.64 -3.33 -6.91
C THR A 121 9.34 -3.95 -6.43
N ASN A 122 8.89 -5.01 -7.09
CA ASN A 122 7.74 -5.79 -6.69
C ASN A 122 8.03 -6.55 -5.38
N GLN A 123 7.25 -6.37 -4.32
CA GLN A 123 7.52 -7.03 -3.04
C GLN A 123 7.05 -8.48 -2.97
N ASN A 124 6.28 -8.96 -3.96
CA ASN A 124 5.84 -10.36 -4.00
C ASN A 124 6.89 -11.27 -4.65
N ASP A 125 7.51 -10.84 -5.75
CA ASP A 125 8.41 -11.67 -6.56
C ASP A 125 9.80 -11.04 -6.81
N LEU A 126 10.05 -9.84 -6.27
CA LEU A 126 11.30 -9.09 -6.38
C LEU A 126 11.67 -8.68 -7.81
N SER A 127 10.72 -8.72 -8.74
CA SER A 127 10.92 -8.24 -10.10
C SER A 127 11.04 -6.71 -10.18
N ASN A 128 11.73 -6.22 -11.21
CA ASN A 128 11.91 -4.80 -11.46
C ASN A 128 10.62 -4.16 -11.99
N GLU A 129 10.20 -3.09 -11.33
CA GLU A 129 8.96 -2.36 -11.62
C GLU A 129 9.19 -0.93 -12.12
N GLY A 130 10.45 -0.51 -12.26
CA GLY A 130 10.80 0.80 -12.82
C GLY A 130 12.29 1.07 -12.71
N LEU A 131 12.82 1.86 -13.65
CA LEU A 131 14.22 2.27 -13.68
C LEU A 131 14.32 3.79 -13.75
N ILE A 132 15.43 4.33 -13.27
CA ILE A 132 15.74 5.75 -13.36
C ILE A 132 17.22 5.94 -13.69
N HIS A 133 17.53 6.90 -14.56
CA HIS A 133 18.90 7.23 -14.89
C HIS A 133 19.48 8.16 -13.81
N ASN A 134 20.71 7.89 -13.37
CA ASN A 134 21.35 8.57 -12.24
C ASN A 134 21.65 10.07 -12.49
N SER A 135 21.55 10.54 -13.72
CA SER A 135 21.95 11.90 -14.12
C SER A 135 21.05 12.53 -15.19
N LYS A 136 20.58 11.74 -16.15
CA LYS A 136 19.67 12.20 -17.21
C LYS A 136 18.21 12.17 -16.74
N PRO A 137 17.31 12.98 -17.35
CA PRO A 137 15.91 13.06 -16.94
C PRO A 137 15.06 11.88 -17.47
N PHE A 138 15.58 10.66 -17.34
CA PHE A 138 14.94 9.45 -17.85
C PHE A 138 14.49 8.58 -16.69
N PHE A 139 13.22 8.20 -16.69
CA PHE A 139 12.70 7.20 -15.79
C PHE A 139 11.58 6.41 -16.48
N SER A 140 11.31 5.22 -15.97
CA SER A 140 10.25 4.34 -16.44
C SER A 140 9.58 3.64 -15.28
N VAL A 141 8.34 3.20 -15.51
CA VAL A 141 7.61 2.28 -14.63
C VAL A 141 7.03 1.16 -15.48
N GLN A 142 6.98 -0.03 -14.91
CA GLN A 142 6.48 -1.25 -15.54
C GLN A 142 4.97 -1.43 -15.33
N PHE A 143 4.44 -0.91 -14.22
CA PHE A 143 3.02 -0.84 -13.92
C PHE A 143 2.31 0.34 -14.61
N TYR A 144 0.98 0.41 -14.44
CA TYR A 144 0.12 1.43 -15.06
C TYR A 144 -0.27 2.56 -14.10
N PRO A 145 0.49 3.68 -14.04
CA PRO A 145 0.18 4.79 -13.15
C PRO A 145 -1.12 5.51 -13.53
N GLU A 146 -1.61 5.34 -14.77
CA GLU A 146 -2.82 5.99 -15.27
C GLU A 146 -4.13 5.40 -14.75
N HIS A 147 -4.13 4.40 -13.89
CA HIS A 147 -5.27 3.49 -13.75
C HIS A 147 -6.66 4.16 -13.57
N PHE A 148 -7.69 3.57 -14.21
CA PHE A 148 -9.09 4.03 -14.20
C PHE A 148 -10.00 3.19 -13.25
N ALA A 149 -9.49 2.06 -12.71
CA ALA A 149 -10.25 1.12 -11.88
C ALA A 149 -9.47 0.65 -10.62
N GLY A 150 -8.72 1.55 -9.97
CA GLY A 150 -7.90 1.21 -8.79
C GLY A 150 -7.27 2.42 -8.09
N LEU A 151 -6.58 2.13 -6.97
CA LEU A 151 -5.86 3.08 -6.11
C LEU A 151 -5.00 4.05 -6.95
N ARG A 152 -5.12 5.35 -6.67
CA ARG A 152 -4.51 6.45 -7.46
C ARG A 152 -3.12 6.82 -6.92
N ASP A 153 -2.41 5.84 -6.38
CA ASP A 153 -1.23 6.07 -5.53
C ASP A 153 -0.05 6.57 -6.37
N ALA A 154 0.04 6.15 -7.63
CA ALA A 154 1.13 6.50 -8.56
C ALA A 154 0.76 7.53 -9.65
N LYS A 155 -0.45 8.12 -9.64
CA LYS A 155 -0.87 9.10 -10.67
C LYS A 155 0.06 10.33 -10.73
N ASN A 156 0.68 10.69 -9.60
CA ASN A 156 1.59 11.83 -9.51
C ASN A 156 2.83 11.71 -10.41
N LEU A 157 3.17 10.50 -10.89
CA LEU A 157 4.27 10.31 -11.83
C LEU A 157 4.09 11.11 -13.13
N PHE A 158 2.86 11.35 -13.59
CA PHE A 158 2.61 12.21 -14.75
C PHE A 158 2.94 13.68 -14.48
N GLN A 159 2.63 14.16 -13.27
CA GLN A 159 2.99 15.53 -12.87
C GLN A 159 4.51 15.66 -12.74
N ILE A 160 5.15 14.69 -12.06
CA ILE A 160 6.61 14.65 -11.90
C ILE A 160 7.30 14.65 -13.27
N PHE A 161 6.81 13.86 -14.24
CA PHE A 161 7.30 13.88 -15.61
C PHE A 161 7.23 15.28 -16.23
N LEU A 162 6.08 15.93 -16.15
CA LEU A 162 5.91 17.28 -16.73
C LEU A 162 6.73 18.34 -16.01
N ASP A 163 6.91 18.24 -14.70
CA ASP A 163 7.76 19.15 -13.92
C ASP A 163 9.23 19.03 -14.35
N ILE A 164 9.71 17.79 -14.52
CA ILE A 164 11.07 17.54 -15.03
C ILE A 164 11.22 18.13 -16.43
N VAL A 165 10.28 17.84 -17.34
CA VAL A 165 10.28 18.42 -18.70
C VAL A 165 10.32 19.94 -18.67
N GLN A 166 9.45 20.55 -17.86
CA GLN A 166 9.37 22.00 -17.71
C GLN A 166 10.69 22.59 -17.16
N SER A 167 11.36 21.90 -16.24
CA SER A 167 12.65 22.35 -15.69
C SER A 167 13.74 22.41 -16.76
N TYR A 168 13.78 21.43 -17.68
CA TYR A 168 14.72 21.40 -18.80
C TYR A 168 14.36 22.46 -19.84
N LYS A 169 13.05 22.62 -20.16
CA LYS A 169 12.55 23.68 -21.05
C LYS A 169 12.96 25.07 -20.57
N LEU A 170 12.93 25.31 -19.26
CA LEU A 170 13.32 26.58 -18.63
C LEU A 170 14.83 26.73 -18.40
N ALA A 171 15.66 25.81 -18.90
CA ALA A 171 17.11 25.76 -18.67
C ALA A 171 17.51 25.76 -17.18
N LYS A 172 16.68 25.14 -16.33
CA LYS A 172 16.91 24.96 -14.89
C LYS A 172 16.80 23.46 -14.55
N PRO A 173 17.73 22.61 -15.04
CA PRO A 173 17.61 21.17 -14.92
C PRO A 173 17.64 20.74 -13.46
N ILE A 174 16.72 19.84 -13.10
CA ILE A 174 16.68 19.17 -11.80
C ILE A 174 17.18 17.73 -11.93
N ASN A 175 17.70 17.18 -10.83
CA ASN A 175 17.99 15.75 -10.75
C ASN A 175 16.65 14.99 -10.61
N ALA A 176 16.33 14.17 -11.61
CA ALA A 176 15.04 13.49 -11.71
C ALA A 176 14.79 12.52 -10.55
N GLU A 177 15.82 11.75 -10.16
CA GLU A 177 15.72 10.79 -9.05
C GLU A 177 15.41 11.48 -7.74
N LYS A 178 16.22 12.49 -7.38
CA LYS A 178 16.02 13.26 -6.15
C LYS A 178 14.65 13.91 -6.11
N TYR A 179 14.22 14.55 -7.21
CA TYR A 179 12.92 15.21 -7.28
C TYR A 179 11.77 14.21 -7.17
N LEU A 180 11.83 13.09 -7.90
CA LEU A 180 10.80 12.06 -7.89
C LEU A 180 10.66 11.45 -6.49
N VAL A 181 11.77 11.03 -5.87
CA VAL A 181 11.77 10.47 -4.52
C VAL A 181 11.21 11.48 -3.52
N GLU A 182 11.61 12.75 -3.62
CA GLU A 182 11.10 13.82 -2.76
C GLU A 182 9.58 14.03 -2.93
N GLN A 183 9.07 14.11 -4.15
CA GLN A 183 7.64 14.32 -4.42
C GLN A 183 6.77 13.15 -3.99
N LEU A 184 7.23 11.91 -4.25
CA LEU A 184 6.53 10.71 -3.81
C LEU A 184 6.54 10.59 -2.28
N SER A 185 7.68 10.89 -1.63
CA SER A 185 7.80 10.87 -0.18
C SER A 185 6.96 11.96 0.51
N LYS A 186 6.88 13.16 -0.06
CA LYS A 186 6.03 14.25 0.47
C LYS A 186 4.56 13.87 0.53
N ARG A 187 4.06 13.08 -0.42
CA ARG A 187 2.67 12.61 -0.40
C ARG A 187 2.40 11.75 0.83
N VAL A 188 3.40 11.02 1.30
CA VAL A 188 3.36 10.17 2.50
C VAL A 188 3.85 10.89 3.76
N ASN A 189 4.27 12.16 3.67
CA ASN A 189 4.62 13.00 4.83
C ASN A 189 3.79 14.29 4.90
N GLY A 190 2.74 14.42 4.07
CA GLY A 190 1.88 15.60 4.04
C GLY A 190 1.10 15.75 5.35
N ALA A 191 0.42 16.89 5.54
CA ALA A 191 -0.32 17.21 6.77
C ALA A 191 -1.36 16.15 7.23
N ASN A 192 -1.75 15.22 6.33
CA ASN A 192 -2.67 14.12 6.60
C ASN A 192 -2.01 12.74 6.54
N ALA A 193 -0.70 12.66 6.36
CA ALA A 193 -0.03 11.37 6.30
C ALA A 193 0.19 10.83 7.72
N PRO A 194 -0.08 9.53 7.95
CA PRO A 194 0.24 8.94 9.23
C PRO A 194 1.76 9.06 9.45
N PRO A 195 2.21 9.48 10.64
CA PRO A 195 3.64 9.49 10.93
C PRO A 195 4.22 8.11 10.63
N PRO A 196 5.47 8.01 10.13
CA PRO A 196 6.10 6.71 9.95
C PRO A 196 5.94 5.92 11.25
N PRO A 197 5.54 4.64 11.18
CA PRO A 197 5.32 3.86 12.39
C PRO A 197 6.58 4.01 13.26
N PRO A 198 6.43 4.47 14.51
CA PRO A 198 7.59 4.66 15.37
C PRO A 198 8.38 3.36 15.39
N ALA A 199 9.72 3.47 15.34
CA ALA A 199 10.61 2.32 15.39
C ALA A 199 10.09 1.33 16.45
N PHE A 200 9.95 0.06 16.04
CA PHE A 200 9.24 -0.99 16.78
C PHE A 200 9.48 -0.81 18.28
N CYS A 201 8.41 -0.51 19.03
CA CYS A 201 8.55 -0.14 20.43
C CYS A 201 9.04 -1.36 21.22
N SER A 202 10.35 -1.44 21.46
CA SER A 202 11.05 -2.49 22.21
C SER A 202 10.61 -2.64 23.68
N ARG A 203 9.53 -1.96 24.05
CA ARG A 203 9.00 -1.85 25.41
C ARG A 203 7.74 -2.69 25.66
N LEU A 204 7.05 -3.17 24.63
CA LEU A 204 5.87 -4.02 24.84
C LEU A 204 6.28 -5.44 25.17
N LYS A 205 6.24 -5.78 26.46
CA LYS A 205 6.53 -7.15 26.95
C LYS A 205 5.26 -7.94 27.25
N LYS A 206 4.19 -7.23 27.62
CA LYS A 206 2.90 -7.84 27.96
C LYS A 206 1.74 -6.91 27.59
N VAL A 207 0.70 -7.46 26.97
CA VAL A 207 -0.52 -6.73 26.59
C VAL A 207 -1.78 -7.39 27.14
N LEU A 208 -2.74 -6.57 27.55
CA LEU A 208 -4.11 -7.00 27.85
C LEU A 208 -4.99 -6.80 26.63
N ILE A 209 -5.71 -7.83 26.21
CA ILE A 209 -6.62 -7.82 25.08
C ILE A 209 -8.05 -7.96 25.61
N LEU A 210 -8.91 -7.02 25.25
CA LEU A 210 -10.35 -7.10 25.57
C LEU A 210 -11.09 -7.68 24.36
N GLY A 211 -11.71 -8.85 24.55
CA GLY A 211 -12.49 -9.57 23.54
C GLY A 211 -13.94 -9.06 23.42
N SER A 212 -14.79 -9.77 22.69
CA SER A 212 -16.20 -9.38 22.51
C SER A 212 -17.13 -10.05 23.53
N ASN A 213 -18.39 -9.62 23.58
CA ASN A 213 -19.36 -10.07 24.59
C ASN A 213 -19.90 -11.51 24.40
N GLY A 214 -19.31 -12.31 23.51
CA GLY A 214 -19.94 -13.54 23.02
C GLY A 214 -21.22 -13.24 22.22
N LEU A 215 -21.67 -14.23 21.46
CA LEU A 215 -22.81 -14.11 20.52
C LEU A 215 -24.07 -13.52 21.19
N LYS A 216 -24.45 -12.29 20.84
CA LYS A 216 -25.83 -11.83 20.96
C LYS A 216 -26.61 -12.26 19.72
N PHE A 217 -27.89 -12.60 19.86
CA PHE A 217 -28.76 -12.86 18.72
C PHE A 217 -28.71 -11.67 17.75
N GLY A 218 -28.27 -11.91 16.51
CA GLY A 218 -28.16 -10.88 15.46
C GLY A 218 -26.83 -10.12 15.38
N GLN A 219 -25.84 -10.40 16.25
CA GLN A 219 -24.48 -9.87 16.08
C GLN A 219 -23.54 -10.97 15.53
N PRO A 220 -22.81 -10.72 14.43
CA PRO A 220 -21.89 -11.71 13.87
C PRO A 220 -20.72 -11.99 14.83
N GLY A 221 -20.30 -13.26 14.95
CA GLY A 221 -19.17 -13.69 15.78
C GLY A 221 -17.78 -13.25 15.29
N GLU A 222 -17.70 -12.18 14.48
CA GLU A 222 -16.47 -11.72 13.81
C GLU A 222 -15.41 -11.21 14.81
N PHE A 223 -15.83 -10.47 15.83
CA PHE A 223 -14.91 -9.88 16.82
C PHE A 223 -14.25 -10.91 17.74
N ASP A 224 -14.91 -12.05 17.90
CA ASP A 224 -14.36 -13.18 18.63
C ASP A 224 -13.14 -13.76 17.89
N CYS A 225 -13.19 -13.84 16.57
CA CYS A 225 -12.04 -14.23 15.75
C CYS A 225 -10.93 -13.17 15.82
N SER A 226 -11.27 -11.87 15.81
CA SER A 226 -10.31 -10.77 15.84
C SER A 226 -9.44 -10.75 17.10
N ALA A 227 -10.01 -10.98 18.29
CA ALA A 227 -9.24 -11.04 19.54
C ALA A 227 -8.24 -12.21 19.57
N ASN A 228 -8.62 -13.37 19.02
CA ASN A 228 -7.72 -14.52 18.91
C ASN A 228 -6.61 -14.30 17.87
N GLN A 229 -6.89 -13.61 16.77
CA GLN A 229 -5.86 -13.21 15.80
C GLN A 229 -4.88 -12.21 16.44
N ALA A 230 -5.36 -11.28 17.27
CA ALA A 230 -4.49 -10.38 18.02
C ALA A 230 -3.60 -11.13 19.01
N VAL A 231 -4.13 -12.13 19.72
CA VAL A 231 -3.32 -13.02 20.59
C VAL A 231 -2.24 -13.72 19.78
N LYS A 232 -2.60 -14.29 18.62
CA LYS A 232 -1.64 -14.99 17.75
C LYS A 232 -0.53 -14.05 17.26
N ALA A 233 -0.88 -12.88 16.72
CA ALA A 233 0.08 -11.90 16.23
C ALA A 233 1.04 -11.43 17.33
N MET A 234 0.53 -11.14 18.53
CA MET A 234 1.35 -10.73 19.67
C MET A 234 2.31 -11.85 20.12
N ASN A 235 1.85 -13.10 20.12
CA ASN A 235 2.69 -14.24 20.47
C ASN A 235 3.80 -14.51 19.42
N GLU A 236 3.51 -14.32 18.12
CA GLU A 236 4.52 -14.40 17.05
C GLU A 236 5.64 -13.35 17.24
N ASP A 237 5.28 -12.19 17.79
CA ASP A 237 6.23 -11.12 18.16
C ASP A 237 6.85 -11.27 19.57
N ASN A 238 6.68 -12.42 20.23
CA ASN A 238 7.17 -12.70 21.60
C ASN A 238 6.61 -11.76 22.69
N ILE A 239 5.40 -11.23 22.51
CA ILE A 239 4.71 -10.37 23.47
C ILE A 239 3.73 -11.23 24.27
N SER A 240 3.86 -11.24 25.61
CA SER A 240 2.93 -12.00 26.47
C SER A 240 1.51 -11.42 26.43
N THR A 241 0.49 -12.25 26.33
CA THR A 241 -0.91 -11.79 26.20
C THR A 241 -1.78 -12.22 27.36
N VAL A 242 -2.57 -11.29 27.89
CA VAL A 242 -3.68 -11.58 28.81
C VAL A 242 -4.99 -11.29 28.07
N LEU A 243 -5.92 -12.23 28.02
CA LEU A 243 -7.19 -12.07 27.32
C LEU A 243 -8.35 -11.99 28.33
N LEU A 244 -9.11 -10.89 28.31
CA LEU A 244 -10.41 -10.80 28.97
C LEU A 244 -11.49 -10.97 27.91
N ASN A 245 -12.13 -12.13 27.86
CA ASN A 245 -13.16 -12.42 26.86
C ASN A 245 -14.30 -13.24 27.50
N PRO A 246 -15.52 -12.71 27.64
CA PRO A 246 -16.66 -13.37 28.27
C PRO A 246 -17.26 -14.59 27.53
N ARG A 247 -16.61 -15.17 26.51
CA ARG A 247 -17.12 -16.35 25.76
C ARG A 247 -17.77 -17.42 26.65
N ASN A 248 -19.05 -17.70 26.36
CA ASN A 248 -19.83 -18.85 26.80
C ASN A 248 -19.57 -19.34 28.23
N ARG A 249 -19.92 -18.53 29.24
CA ARG A 249 -20.56 -19.10 30.43
C ARG A 249 -22.05 -18.76 30.41
N ARG A 250 -22.84 -19.76 30.00
CA ARG A 250 -24.29 -19.83 30.25
C ARG A 250 -24.65 -19.71 31.75
N ASN A 251 -23.67 -19.81 32.66
CA ASN A 251 -23.88 -19.82 34.11
C ASN A 251 -22.89 -18.87 34.83
N SER A 252 -23.18 -17.57 34.85
CA SER A 252 -22.85 -16.70 35.99
C SER A 252 -23.43 -15.30 35.77
N ALA A 253 -24.75 -15.23 35.83
CA ALA A 253 -25.48 -13.98 36.05
C ALA A 253 -25.55 -13.63 37.55
N GLU A 254 -24.56 -14.06 38.34
CA GLU A 254 -24.42 -13.61 39.73
C GLU A 254 -23.23 -12.67 39.86
N PRO A 255 -23.39 -11.50 40.51
CA PRO A 255 -22.27 -10.64 40.86
C PRO A 255 -21.32 -11.41 41.78
N ILE A 256 -20.19 -11.85 41.23
CA ILE A 256 -19.13 -12.46 42.03
C ILE A 256 -18.50 -11.31 42.84
N GLY A 257 -18.69 -11.32 44.17
CA GLY A 257 -18.02 -10.39 45.07
C GLY A 257 -16.51 -10.37 44.81
N SER A 258 -15.90 -9.19 44.93
CA SER A 258 -14.50 -8.91 44.58
C SER A 258 -13.49 -9.92 45.17
N ASP A 259 -13.78 -10.47 46.35
CA ASP A 259 -12.93 -11.45 47.05
C ASP A 259 -12.98 -12.86 46.42
N ARG A 260 -14.16 -13.32 46.00
CA ARG A 260 -14.29 -14.58 45.23
C ARG A 260 -13.69 -14.43 43.84
N PHE A 261 -13.88 -13.28 43.20
CA PHE A 261 -13.28 -12.99 41.91
C PHE A 261 -11.75 -13.06 41.99
N ARG A 262 -11.13 -12.39 42.98
CA ARG A 262 -9.68 -12.47 43.21
C ARG A 262 -9.17 -13.91 43.41
N ARG A 263 -9.86 -14.72 44.21
CA ARG A 263 -9.49 -16.15 44.39
C ARG A 263 -9.60 -16.96 43.11
N THR A 264 -10.65 -16.75 42.31
CA THR A 264 -10.81 -17.45 41.02
C THR A 264 -9.80 -16.97 39.96
N LEU A 265 -9.41 -15.68 39.97
CA LEU A 265 -8.38 -15.16 39.07
C LEU A 265 -7.01 -15.79 39.29
N ILE A 266 -6.65 -16.10 40.55
CA ILE A 266 -5.41 -16.80 40.92
C ILE A 266 -5.43 -18.25 40.39
N LEU A 267 -6.61 -18.90 40.38
CA LEU A 267 -6.75 -20.26 39.84
C LEU A 267 -6.70 -20.29 38.29
N LEU A 268 -7.14 -19.22 37.63
CA LEU A 268 -7.15 -19.10 36.17
C LEU A 268 -5.88 -18.48 35.58
N SER A 269 -4.95 -17.98 36.42
CA SER A 269 -3.75 -17.26 35.98
C SER A 269 -2.78 -18.10 35.15
N LEU A 270 -2.91 -19.43 35.17
CA LEU A 270 -2.07 -20.35 34.40
C LEU A 270 -2.32 -20.25 32.88
N ASN A 271 -3.55 -19.95 32.47
CA ASN A 271 -3.91 -19.87 31.05
C ASN A 271 -4.00 -18.44 30.52
N GLN A 272 -3.90 -17.43 31.38
CA GLN A 272 -3.99 -15.99 31.05
C GLN A 272 -5.25 -15.58 30.26
N VAL A 273 -6.31 -16.41 30.30
CA VAL A 273 -7.62 -16.14 29.70
C VAL A 273 -8.67 -16.01 30.81
N TYR A 274 -9.41 -14.91 30.79
CA TYR A 274 -10.37 -14.50 31.80
C TYR A 274 -11.79 -14.46 31.20
N PRO A 275 -12.65 -15.45 31.51
CA PRO A 275 -13.99 -15.54 30.95
C PRO A 275 -14.99 -14.69 31.75
N TYR A 276 -14.75 -13.39 31.84
CA TYR A 276 -15.56 -12.46 32.63
C TYR A 276 -16.07 -11.29 31.79
N ALA A 277 -17.18 -10.72 32.22
CA ALA A 277 -17.76 -9.54 31.61
C ALA A 277 -16.75 -8.39 31.57
N ILE A 278 -16.76 -7.61 30.49
CA ILE A 278 -15.86 -6.48 30.33
C ILE A 278 -16.45 -5.29 31.07
N THR A 279 -15.97 -5.08 32.30
CA THR A 279 -16.35 -3.95 33.17
C THR A 279 -15.08 -3.27 33.69
N PRO A 280 -15.12 -1.97 34.04
CA PRO A 280 -13.96 -1.27 34.58
C PRO A 280 -13.34 -1.99 35.79
N GLN A 281 -14.19 -2.53 36.67
CA GLN A 281 -13.76 -3.25 37.87
C GLN A 281 -12.97 -4.53 37.54
N HIS A 282 -13.45 -5.34 36.59
CA HIS A 282 -12.74 -6.57 36.19
C HIS A 282 -11.42 -6.25 35.48
N VAL A 283 -11.42 -5.25 34.60
CA VAL A 283 -10.22 -4.82 33.87
C VAL A 283 -9.19 -4.26 34.86
N GLU A 284 -9.58 -3.42 35.80
CA GLU A 284 -8.68 -2.84 36.81
C GLU A 284 -8.01 -3.93 37.67
N LEU A 285 -8.75 -4.96 38.06
CA LEU A 285 -8.19 -6.10 38.79
C LEU A 285 -7.14 -6.84 37.97
N ILE A 286 -7.40 -7.06 36.67
CA ILE A 286 -6.44 -7.70 35.76
C ILE A 286 -5.20 -6.81 35.55
N LEU A 287 -5.38 -5.50 35.39
CA LEU A 287 -4.27 -4.54 35.28
C LEU A 287 -3.36 -4.58 36.52
N ARG A 288 -3.95 -4.60 37.72
CA ARG A 288 -3.18 -4.68 38.99
C ARG A 288 -2.42 -5.99 39.14
N MET A 289 -3.01 -7.12 38.72
CA MET A 289 -2.37 -8.44 38.83
C MET A 289 -1.25 -8.65 37.81
N HIS A 290 -1.52 -8.35 36.54
CA HIS A 290 -0.62 -8.72 35.44
C HIS A 290 0.36 -7.62 35.03
N LYS A 291 0.05 -6.37 35.40
CA LYS A 291 0.81 -5.16 35.07
C LYS A 291 1.22 -5.13 33.58
N PRO A 292 0.27 -5.27 32.64
CA PRO A 292 0.58 -5.19 31.21
C PRO A 292 1.08 -3.78 30.86
N THR A 293 1.94 -3.70 29.86
CA THR A 293 2.51 -2.45 29.34
C THR A 293 1.65 -1.81 28.25
N GLY A 294 0.61 -2.51 27.80
CA GLY A 294 -0.35 -2.01 26.81
C GLY A 294 -1.71 -2.70 26.94
N ILE A 295 -2.74 -2.05 26.42
CA ILE A 295 -4.12 -2.57 26.37
C ILE A 295 -4.67 -2.42 24.95
N LEU A 296 -5.27 -3.49 24.42
CA LEU A 296 -5.91 -3.51 23.10
C LEU A 296 -7.43 -3.51 23.26
N LEU A 297 -8.05 -2.41 22.85
CA LEU A 297 -9.49 -2.16 23.01
C LEU A 297 -10.29 -2.40 21.72
N SER A 298 -9.61 -2.53 20.58
CA SER A 298 -10.23 -2.56 19.24
C SER A 298 -10.89 -3.89 18.87
N PHE A 299 -10.65 -4.96 19.63
CA PHE A 299 -11.06 -6.32 19.27
C PHE A 299 -12.34 -6.78 19.98
N GLY A 300 -12.98 -5.90 20.75
CA GLY A 300 -14.11 -6.24 21.60
C GLY A 300 -15.30 -5.30 21.48
N GLU A 301 -15.53 -4.80 20.27
CA GLU A 301 -16.62 -3.88 19.90
C GLU A 301 -16.65 -2.59 20.74
N GLU A 302 -17.80 -1.92 20.76
CA GLU A 302 -18.07 -0.71 21.52
C GLU A 302 -17.85 -0.90 23.02
N ILE A 303 -18.07 -2.11 23.56
CA ILE A 303 -17.97 -2.40 25.00
C ILE A 303 -16.53 -2.29 25.47
N SER A 304 -15.58 -2.86 24.71
CA SER A 304 -14.17 -2.76 25.04
C SER A 304 -13.66 -1.33 24.93
N LEU A 305 -14.08 -0.61 23.88
CA LEU A 305 -13.73 0.79 23.70
C LEU A 305 -14.29 1.66 24.84
N ASN A 306 -15.58 1.57 25.14
CA ASN A 306 -16.26 2.31 26.20
C ASN A 306 -15.69 1.98 27.58
N CYS A 307 -15.32 0.72 27.83
CA CYS A 307 -14.65 0.32 29.08
C CYS A 307 -13.27 0.98 29.20
N GLY A 308 -12.49 0.99 28.13
CA GLY A 308 -11.19 1.66 28.10
C GLY A 308 -11.27 3.17 28.31
N ILE A 309 -12.28 3.83 27.70
CA ILE A 309 -12.54 5.26 27.92
C ILE A 309 -12.84 5.55 29.40
N LYS A 310 -13.75 4.78 30.02
CA LYS A 310 -14.09 4.93 31.44
C LYS A 310 -12.94 4.65 32.42
N LEU A 311 -11.92 3.90 31.98
CA LEU A 311 -10.71 3.64 32.77
C LEU A 311 -9.64 4.71 32.58
N HIS A 312 -9.78 5.54 31.55
CA HIS A 312 -8.87 6.65 31.26
C HIS A 312 -9.30 7.94 31.97
N GLU A 313 -10.61 8.15 32.11
CA GLU A 313 -11.22 9.19 32.95
C GLU A 313 -10.90 9.01 34.44
#